data_AF-A0A9P5Z071-F1
#
_entry.id   AF-A0A9P5Z071-F1
#
_cell.length_a   1.000
_cell.length_b   1.000
_cell.length_c   1.000
_cell.angle_alpha   90.00
_cell.angle_beta   90.00
_cell.angle_gamma   90.00
#
_symmetry.space_group_name_H-M   'P 1'
#
loop_
_entity.id
_entity.type
_entity.pdbx_description
1 polymer ?
#
loop_
_entity_poly.entity_id
_entity_poly.type
_entity_poly.pdbx_seq_one_letter_code
_entity_poly.pdbx_strand_id
1 'polypeptide(L)'
;VTRRPGEELLDCCVVPTFKQSSVWVMVWGCIMKGWKGPLIVLEYPGGKGGGMNSARYQEQVLDGQLAGFYSELKKRKQRIYFQQDNAPSH
;
A
#
# COMPACT_ATOMS: atom_id res chain seq x y z
N VAL A 1 15.12 19.20 26.24
CA VAL A 1 15.70 17.84 26.37
C VAL A 1 14.66 16.99 27.06
N THR A 2 14.10 16.00 26.38
CA THR A 2 12.97 15.19 26.90
C THR A 2 13.46 14.03 27.79
N ARG A 3 14.74 13.65 27.68
CA ARG A 3 15.45 12.69 28.54
C ARG A 3 16.98 12.78 28.34
N ARG A 4 17.79 12.56 29.37
CA ARG A 4 19.26 12.38 29.30
C ARG A 4 19.66 10.89 29.27
N PRO A 5 20.89 10.56 28.84
CA PRO A 5 21.39 9.18 28.95
C PRO A 5 21.37 8.70 30.41
N GLY A 6 20.73 7.55 30.66
CA GLY A 6 20.63 6.95 32.01
C GLY A 6 19.37 7.28 32.81
N GLU A 7 18.54 8.22 32.35
CA GLU A 7 17.25 8.52 33.01
C GLU A 7 16.16 7.53 32.58
N GLU A 8 15.24 7.22 33.50
CA GLU A 8 14.04 6.42 33.25
C GLU A 8 13.10 7.14 32.28
N LEU A 9 12.44 6.39 31.40
CA LEU A 9 11.43 6.94 30.48
C LEU A 9 10.10 7.07 31.24
N LEU A 10 9.73 8.30 31.62
CA LEU A 10 8.44 8.60 32.25
C LEU A 10 7.44 9.13 31.23
N ASP A 11 6.24 8.53 31.19
CA ASP A 11 5.18 8.93 30.26
C ASP A 11 4.69 10.38 30.48
N CYS A 12 4.80 10.90 31.71
CA CYS A 12 4.48 12.30 31.99
C CYS A 12 5.49 13.30 31.38
N CYS A 13 6.63 12.82 30.88
CA CYS A 13 7.67 13.63 30.25
C CYS A 13 7.67 13.54 28.72
N VAL A 14 6.80 12.71 28.10
CA VAL A 14 6.73 12.61 26.64
C VAL A 14 5.65 13.53 26.06
N VAL A 15 5.93 14.09 24.88
CA VAL A 15 4.94 14.84 24.10
C VAL A 15 4.42 13.92 23.01
N PRO A 16 3.08 13.75 22.86
CA PRO A 16 2.51 13.00 21.76
C PRO A 16 3.05 13.52 20.42
N THR A 17 3.67 12.64 19.65
CA THR A 17 4.20 12.97 18.34
C THR A 17 3.83 11.87 17.36
N PHE A 18 3.38 12.25 16.17
CA PHE A 18 3.23 11.31 15.09
C PHE A 18 4.61 11.05 14.50
N LYS A 19 5.21 9.93 14.90
CA LYS A 19 6.48 9.47 14.33
C LYS A 19 6.18 8.25 13.47
N GLN A 20 6.13 8.45 12.16
CA GLN A 20 6.08 7.35 11.22
C GLN A 20 7.38 6.54 11.35
N SER A 21 7.26 5.21 11.48
CA SER A 21 8.41 4.31 11.44
C SER A 21 9.20 4.55 10.15
N SER A 22 10.53 4.44 10.23
CA SER A 22 11.39 4.48 9.04
C SER A 22 11.26 3.24 8.16
N VAL A 23 10.52 2.23 8.64
CA VAL A 23 10.15 1.03 7.88
C VAL A 23 8.68 1.17 7.50
N TRP A 24 8.43 1.27 6.19
CA TRP A 24 7.09 1.26 5.65
C TRP A 24 6.98 0.22 4.52
N VAL A 25 5.83 -0.45 4.47
CA VAL A 25 5.50 -1.40 3.41
C VAL A 25 4.23 -0.89 2.74
N MET A 26 4.30 -0.66 1.43
CA MET A 26 3.13 -0.32 0.65
C MET A 26 2.57 -1.59 0.04
N VAL A 27 1.27 -1.79 0.21
CA VAL A 27 0.59 -2.99 -0.29
C VAL A 27 -0.61 -2.53 -1.11
N TRP A 28 -0.76 -3.12 -2.29
CA TRP A 28 -1.98 -3.02 -3.08
C TRP A 28 -2.77 -4.31 -2.94
N GLY A 29 -4.08 -4.23 -2.84
CA GLY A 29 -4.92 -5.41 -2.84
C GLY A 29 -6.30 -5.13 -3.38
N CYS A 30 -6.94 -6.18 -3.88
CA CYS A 30 -8.34 -6.10 -4.29
C CYS A 30 -9.17 -7.22 -3.67
N ILE A 31 -10.46 -6.95 -3.56
CA ILE A 31 -11.45 -7.89 -3.06
C ILE A 31 -12.66 -7.87 -4.00
N MET A 32 -13.38 -8.98 -4.03
CA MET A 32 -14.66 -9.07 -4.72
C MET A 32 -15.62 -9.90 -3.88
N LYS A 33 -16.90 -9.90 -4.26
CA LYS A 33 -17.93 -10.64 -3.51
C LYS A 33 -17.55 -12.12 -3.39
N GLY A 34 -17.28 -12.55 -2.16
CA GLY A 34 -16.95 -13.94 -1.82
C GLY A 34 -15.53 -14.40 -2.15
N TRP A 35 -14.64 -13.52 -2.63
CA TRP A 35 -13.27 -13.89 -3.01
C TRP A 35 -12.26 -12.81 -2.59
N LYS A 36 -11.10 -13.29 -2.11
CA LYS A 36 -9.92 -12.45 -1.91
C LYS A 36 -9.16 -12.38 -3.24
N GLY A 37 -8.84 -11.17 -3.68
CA GLY A 37 -7.91 -10.97 -4.79
C GLY A 37 -6.46 -11.03 -4.33
N PRO A 38 -5.52 -10.75 -5.24
CA PRO A 38 -4.10 -10.64 -4.90
C PRO A 38 -3.83 -9.55 -3.86
N LEU A 39 -2.82 -9.78 -3.02
CA LEU A 39 -2.24 -8.82 -2.10
C LEU A 39 -0.77 -8.65 -2.48
N ILE A 40 -0.45 -7.51 -3.10
CA ILE A 40 0.81 -7.24 -3.77
C ILE A 40 1.63 -6.29 -2.90
N VAL A 41 2.82 -6.72 -2.47
CA VAL A 41 3.80 -5.84 -1.85
C VAL A 41 4.45 -5.02 -2.96
N LEU A 42 4.34 -3.70 -2.88
CA LEU A 42 4.81 -2.78 -3.91
C LEU A 42 6.25 -2.38 -3.62
N GLU A 43 7.07 -2.44 -4.67
CA GLU A 43 8.42 -1.91 -4.65
C GLU A 43 8.36 -0.38 -4.82
N TYR A 44 8.79 0.35 -3.80
CA TYR A 44 8.88 1.80 -3.84
C TYR A 44 10.27 2.24 -3.34
N PRO A 45 10.97 3.11 -4.08
CA PRO A 45 12.30 3.59 -3.68
C PRO A 45 12.27 4.64 -2.55
N GLY A 46 11.10 5.24 -2.28
CA GLY A 46 10.93 6.22 -1.20
C GLY A 46 11.56 7.58 -1.53
N GLY A 47 11.39 8.54 -0.63
CA GLY A 47 11.88 9.91 -0.84
C GLY A 47 11.09 10.73 -1.87
N LYS A 48 11.60 11.92 -2.21
CA LYS A 48 10.92 12.86 -3.12
C LYS A 48 10.85 12.28 -4.53
N GLY A 49 9.64 11.97 -5.01
CA GLY A 49 9.40 11.36 -6.33
C GLY A 49 9.50 9.82 -6.37
N GLY A 50 9.86 9.18 -5.26
CA GLY A 50 9.91 7.73 -5.13
C GLY A 50 8.61 7.07 -4.67
N GLY A 51 7.50 7.82 -4.67
CA GLY A 51 6.16 7.31 -4.36
C GLY A 51 5.52 6.57 -5.54
N MET A 52 4.27 6.13 -5.33
CA MET A 52 3.47 5.53 -6.39
C MET A 52 3.23 6.54 -7.53
N ASN A 53 3.38 6.09 -8.77
CA ASN A 53 3.07 6.84 -9.98
C ASN A 53 2.39 5.91 -10.99
N SER A 54 1.88 6.46 -12.09
CA SER A 54 1.11 5.67 -13.07
C SER A 54 1.91 4.55 -13.71
N ALA A 55 3.21 4.74 -13.98
CA ALA A 55 4.06 3.71 -14.56
C ALA A 55 4.23 2.52 -13.60
N ARG A 56 4.58 2.79 -12.33
CA ARG A 56 4.69 1.76 -11.29
C ARG A 56 3.35 1.06 -11.05
N TYR A 57 2.25 1.80 -11.10
CA TYR A 57 0.91 1.23 -10.95
C TYR A 57 0.59 0.27 -12.10
N GLN A 58 0.85 0.65 -13.34
CA GLN A 58 0.68 -0.22 -14.50
C GLN A 58 1.55 -1.48 -14.38
N GLU A 59 2.86 -1.31 -14.18
CA GLU A 59 3.83 -2.41 -14.16
C GLU A 59 3.60 -3.39 -12.99
N GLN A 60 3.45 -2.88 -11.77
CA GLN A 60 3.41 -3.73 -10.58
C GLN A 60 2.00 -4.24 -10.25
N VAL A 61 0.97 -3.45 -10.55
CA VAL A 61 -0.42 -3.80 -10.20
C VAL A 61 -1.16 -4.35 -11.41
N LEU A 62 -1.38 -3.52 -12.43
CA LEU A 62 -2.31 -3.84 -13.52
C LEU A 62 -1.79 -4.99 -14.39
N ASP A 63 -0.55 -4.89 -14.85
CA ASP A 63 0.13 -5.88 -15.69
C ASP A 63 0.72 -7.03 -14.86
N GLY A 64 0.87 -6.81 -13.55
CA GLY A 64 1.33 -7.81 -12.59
C GLY A 64 0.26 -8.84 -12.21
N GLN A 65 0.12 -9.09 -10.91
CA GLN A 65 -0.76 -10.17 -10.43
C GLN A 65 -2.26 -9.92 -10.73
N LEU A 66 -2.66 -8.65 -10.92
CA LEU A 66 -4.05 -8.33 -11.24
C LEU A 66 -4.45 -8.85 -12.62
N ALA A 67 -3.59 -8.75 -13.64
CA ALA A 67 -3.89 -9.22 -14.99
C ALA A 67 -4.27 -10.71 -15.01
N GLY A 68 -3.47 -11.53 -14.31
CA GLY A 68 -3.74 -12.97 -14.15
C GLY A 68 -5.06 -13.22 -13.42
N PHE A 69 -5.27 -12.55 -12.29
CA PHE A 69 -6.52 -12.67 -11.52
C PHE A 69 -7.74 -12.26 -12.34
N TYR A 70 -7.67 -11.13 -13.04
CA TYR A 70 -8.76 -10.61 -13.87
C TYR A 70 -9.10 -11.53 -15.04
N SER A 71 -8.09 -12.20 -15.62
CA SER A 71 -8.29 -13.21 -16.66
C SER A 71 -9.06 -14.42 -16.14
N GLU A 72 -8.77 -14.89 -14.93
CA GLU A 72 -9.54 -15.95 -14.28
C GLU A 72 -10.97 -15.52 -13.95
N LEU A 73 -11.19 -14.26 -13.57
CA LEU A 73 -12.54 -13.73 -13.38
C LEU A 73 -13.34 -13.72 -14.68
N LYS A 74 -12.73 -13.32 -15.80
CA LYS A 74 -13.40 -13.30 -17.12
C LYS A 74 -13.87 -14.69 -17.55
N LYS A 75 -13.09 -15.75 -17.27
CA LYS A 75 -13.48 -17.14 -17.58
C LYS A 75 -14.79 -17.55 -16.90
N ARG A 76 -15.14 -16.92 -15.79
CA ARG A 76 -16.36 -17.21 -15.00
C ARG A 76 -17.62 -16.53 -15.55
N LYS A 77 -17.51 -15.79 -16.67
CA LYS A 77 -18.62 -15.09 -17.35
C LYS A 77 -19.42 -14.15 -16.43
N GLN A 78 -18.83 -13.68 -15.34
CA GLN A 78 -19.43 -12.67 -14.49
C GLN A 78 -19.17 -11.28 -15.08
N ARG A 79 -20.12 -10.37 -14.87
CA ARG A 79 -19.91 -8.95 -15.17
C ARG A 79 -18.99 -8.38 -14.08
N ILE A 80 -17.80 -7.95 -14.48
CA ILE A 80 -16.77 -7.47 -13.57
C ILE A 80 -16.70 -5.95 -13.67
N TYR A 81 -16.65 -5.30 -12.51
CA TYR A 81 -16.40 -3.88 -12.39
C TYR A 81 -15.09 -3.67 -11.65
N PHE A 82 -14.18 -2.96 -12.31
CA PHE A 82 -12.98 -2.49 -11.65
C PHE A 82 -13.28 -1.15 -10.99
N GLN A 83 -12.95 -1.03 -9.70
CA GLN A 83 -13.14 0.19 -8.94
C GLN A 83 -11.85 0.49 -8.17
N GLN A 84 -11.46 1.75 -8.21
CA GLN A 84 -10.35 2.34 -7.48
C GLN A 84 -10.74 3.79 -7.11
N ASP A 85 -9.99 4.42 -6.21
CA ASP A 85 -10.16 5.85 -5.92
C ASP A 85 -9.61 6.73 -7.06
N ASN A 86 -9.61 8.04 -6.88
CA ASN A 86 -9.10 9.01 -7.87
C ASN A 86 -7.67 9.49 -7.56
N ALA A 87 -6.81 8.63 -7.00
CA ALA A 87 -5.41 8.97 -6.78
C ALA A 87 -4.73 9.35 -8.10
N PRO A 88 -3.83 10.35 -8.14
CA PRO A 88 -3.18 10.79 -9.39
C PRO A 88 -2.39 9.71 -10.16
N SER A 89 -2.08 8.59 -9.52
CA SER A 89 -1.41 7.45 -10.14
C SER A 89 -2.34 6.50 -10.89
N HIS A 90 -3.65 6.60 -10.67
CA HIS A 90 -4.68 5.74 -11.28
C HIS A 90 -5.05 6.18 -12.69
#